data_AF-A0A7G9GWA8-F1
#
_entry.id   AF-A0A7G9GWA8-F1
#
_cell.length_a   1.000
_cell.length_b   1.000
_cell.length_c   1.000
_cell.angle_alpha   90.00
_cell.angle_beta   90.00
_cell.angle_gamma   90.00
#
_symmetry.space_group_name_H-M   'P 1'
#
loop_
_entity.id
_entity.type
_entity.pdbx_description
1 polymer ?
#
loop_
_entity_poly.entity_id
_entity_poly.type
_entity_poly.pdbx_seq_one_letter_code
_entity_poly.pdbx_strand_id
1 'polypeptide(L)'
;MFEKDNILEIIEKYIQKGSCFSTLKNSVTIYDCKKQLLLYIPEDFYNTNFSKGNTLVISIPKSDGKHLTHSILIFQFLHKTLFIYEATYIHNKIFIKNCYDLLENTEGEFIKDNLGILITLILINEKTGKRRVLKGYETFPKEYKK
;
A
#
# COMPACT_ATOMS: atom_id res chain seq x y z
N MET A 1 4.41 17.27 -8.01
CA MET A 1 5.69 16.71 -7.54
C MET A 1 5.63 16.73 -6.03
N PHE A 2 5.42 15.58 -5.40
CA PHE A 2 5.32 15.50 -3.93
C PHE A 2 6.72 15.73 -3.33
N GLU A 3 6.84 16.64 -2.37
CA GLU A 3 8.09 16.81 -1.65
C GLU A 3 8.41 15.49 -0.92
N LYS A 4 9.62 14.97 -1.14
CA LYS A 4 10.04 13.63 -0.68
C LYS A 4 9.91 13.44 0.84
N ASP A 5 9.90 14.54 1.60
CA ASP A 5 9.86 14.51 3.06
C ASP A 5 8.45 14.21 3.63
N ASN A 6 7.36 14.42 2.87
CA ASN A 6 5.99 14.20 3.36
C ASN A 6 5.39 12.83 2.98
N ILE A 7 6.21 11.93 2.42
CA ILE A 7 5.70 10.67 1.88
C ILE A 7 5.19 9.71 2.96
N LEU A 8 5.84 9.72 4.14
CA LEU A 8 5.36 8.98 5.30
C LEU A 8 4.00 9.49 5.75
N GLU A 9 3.84 10.81 5.89
CA GLU A 9 2.58 11.43 6.29
C GLU A 9 1.41 11.07 5.36
N ILE A 10 1.68 10.94 4.05
CA ILE A 10 0.68 10.50 3.08
C ILE A 10 0.25 9.06 3.37
N ILE A 11 1.20 8.14 3.55
CA ILE A 11 0.90 6.72 3.82
C ILE A 11 0.15 6.60 5.16
N GLU A 12 0.63 7.27 6.20
CA GLU A 12 0.05 7.34 7.54
C GLU A 12 -1.41 7.83 7.50
N LYS A 13 -1.67 8.93 6.79
CA LYS A 13 -3.04 9.46 6.59
C LYS A 13 -3.98 8.46 5.93
N TYR A 14 -3.49 7.64 5.00
CA TYR A 14 -4.32 6.60 4.37
C TYR A 14 -4.57 5.40 5.27
N ILE A 15 -3.60 5.01 6.10
CA ILE A 15 -3.79 3.98 7.13
C ILE A 15 -4.86 4.44 8.13
N GLN A 16 -4.83 5.70 8.58
CA GLN A 16 -5.85 6.25 9.49
C GLN A 16 -7.26 6.27 8.90
N LYS A 17 -7.40 6.44 7.58
CA LYS A 17 -8.69 6.52 6.88
C LYS A 17 -9.28 5.16 6.51
N GLY A 18 -8.52 4.09 6.67
CA GLY A 18 -8.88 2.79 6.12
C GLY A 18 -8.71 1.64 7.09
N SER A 19 -9.22 0.48 6.69
CA SER A 19 -8.91 -0.80 7.32
C SER A 19 -7.79 -1.46 6.53
N CYS A 20 -6.66 -1.72 7.17
CA CYS A 20 -5.56 -2.43 6.54
C CYS A 20 -5.83 -3.93 6.55
N PHE A 21 -5.89 -4.54 5.37
CA PHE A 21 -6.07 -5.99 5.26
C PHE A 21 -4.75 -6.74 5.56
N SER A 22 -3.64 -6.40 4.89
CA SER A 22 -2.38 -7.15 5.03
C SER A 22 -1.13 -6.39 4.52
N THR A 23 0.04 -6.76 5.06
CA THR A 23 1.37 -6.40 4.54
C THR A 23 1.98 -7.61 3.88
N LEU A 24 2.37 -7.52 2.62
CA LEU A 24 2.59 -8.67 1.76
C LEU A 24 4.01 -8.72 1.19
N LYS A 25 4.64 -9.91 1.22
CA LYS A 25 6.02 -10.11 0.77
C LYS A 25 6.08 -10.61 -0.67
N ASN A 26 6.66 -9.80 -1.56
CA ASN A 26 7.01 -10.17 -2.94
C ASN A 26 5.85 -10.73 -3.77
N SER A 27 4.61 -10.49 -3.36
CA SER A 27 3.52 -11.40 -3.72
C SER A 27 2.68 -10.93 -4.92
N VAL A 28 2.86 -9.68 -5.39
CA VAL A 28 2.24 -9.22 -6.64
C VAL A 28 3.16 -8.26 -7.38
N THR A 29 3.87 -8.68 -8.41
CA THR A 29 4.55 -7.70 -9.28
C THR A 29 3.56 -7.22 -10.34
N ILE A 30 3.18 -5.94 -10.28
CA ILE A 30 2.25 -5.31 -11.22
C ILE A 30 3.07 -4.83 -12.43
N TYR A 31 3.07 -5.61 -13.52
CA TYR A 31 3.99 -5.41 -14.65
C TYR A 31 3.52 -4.39 -15.72
N ASP A 32 2.24 -4.00 -15.76
CA ASP A 32 1.72 -3.10 -16.80
C ASP A 32 0.52 -2.24 -16.35
N CYS A 33 0.80 -0.97 -16.07
CA CYS A 33 -0.17 0.04 -15.63
C CYS A 33 -1.12 0.52 -16.74
N LYS A 34 -0.83 0.23 -18.02
CA LYS A 34 -1.51 0.82 -19.20
C LYS A 34 -2.49 -0.14 -19.88
N LYS A 35 -2.47 -1.41 -19.53
CA LYS A 35 -3.49 -2.38 -19.94
C LYS A 35 -4.23 -2.82 -18.69
N GLN A 36 -5.55 -2.87 -18.73
CA GLN A 36 -6.40 -3.41 -17.68
C GLN A 36 -5.77 -4.68 -17.10
N LEU A 37 -5.07 -4.56 -15.98
CA LEU A 37 -4.52 -5.70 -15.29
C LEU A 37 -5.68 -6.34 -14.56
N LEU A 38 -6.14 -7.44 -15.14
CA LEU A 38 -6.93 -8.44 -14.43
C LEU A 38 -5.99 -9.10 -13.41
N LEU A 39 -5.79 -8.41 -12.29
CA LEU A 39 -5.17 -8.99 -11.12
C LEU A 39 -6.17 -9.96 -10.51
N TYR A 40 -6.03 -11.22 -10.89
CA TYR A 40 -6.59 -12.31 -10.11
C TYR A 40 -5.74 -12.43 -8.84
N ILE A 41 -6.11 -11.66 -7.83
CA ILE A 41 -5.68 -11.87 -6.45
C ILE A 41 -6.71 -12.85 -5.89
N PRO A 42 -6.44 -14.18 -5.90
CA PRO A 42 -7.37 -15.17 -5.35
C PRO A 42 -7.66 -14.84 -3.89
N GLU A 43 -8.85 -15.17 -3.42
CA GLU A 43 -9.29 -14.92 -2.04
C GLU A 43 -8.29 -15.51 -1.02
N ASP A 44 -7.68 -16.66 -1.37
CA ASP A 44 -6.61 -17.33 -0.61
C ASP A 44 -5.35 -16.48 -0.39
N PHE A 45 -5.14 -15.48 -1.22
CA PHE A 45 -4.05 -14.51 -1.09
C PHE A 45 -4.25 -13.57 0.11
N TYR A 46 -5.50 -13.26 0.46
CA TYR A 46 -5.82 -12.56 1.70
C TYR A 46 -5.81 -13.50 2.91
N ASN A 47 -6.00 -14.80 2.67
CA ASN A 47 -5.91 -15.82 3.71
C ASN A 47 -4.44 -16.07 4.14
N THR A 48 -3.44 -15.67 3.35
CA THR A 48 -2.05 -15.64 3.79
C THR A 48 -1.75 -14.41 4.68
N ASN A 49 -1.69 -14.63 5.99
CA ASN A 49 -1.32 -13.62 6.97
C ASN A 49 0.20 -13.36 6.99
N PHE A 50 0.68 -12.50 6.10
CA PHE A 50 2.01 -11.92 6.21
C PHE A 50 1.99 -10.69 7.13
N SER A 51 2.92 -10.65 8.08
CA SER A 51 3.15 -9.51 8.97
C SER A 51 4.25 -8.57 8.46
N LYS A 52 4.89 -8.89 7.33
CA LYS A 52 6.03 -8.13 6.78
C LYS A 52 6.14 -8.31 5.28
N GLY A 53 6.40 -7.23 4.55
CA GLY A 53 6.70 -7.28 3.12
C GLY A 53 6.77 -5.93 2.40
N ASN A 54 6.88 -5.96 1.07
CA ASN A 54 7.07 -4.76 0.24
C ASN A 54 5.75 -4.13 -0.25
N THR A 55 4.61 -4.71 0.08
CA THR A 55 3.28 -4.24 -0.35
C THR A 55 2.36 -4.04 0.85
N LEU A 56 1.62 -2.93 0.86
CA LEU A 56 0.62 -2.59 1.87
C LEU A 56 -0.73 -2.37 1.19
N VAL A 57 -1.76 -3.10 1.61
CA VAL A 57 -3.12 -3.03 1.06
C VAL A 57 -4.08 -2.42 2.07
N ILE A 58 -4.69 -1.29 1.69
CA ILE A 58 -5.60 -0.50 2.52
C ILE A 58 -6.98 -0.48 1.87
N SER A 59 -8.00 -0.90 2.62
CA SER A 59 -9.41 -0.70 2.29
C SER A 59 -9.88 0.64 2.79
N ILE A 60 -10.46 1.45 1.93
CA ILE A 60 -11.14 2.68 2.33
C ILE A 60 -12.63 2.47 2.09
N PRO A 61 -13.44 2.33 3.15
CA PRO A 61 -14.88 2.29 3.01
C PRO A 61 -15.37 3.64 2.47
N LYS A 62 -16.26 3.58 1.48
CA LYS A 62 -17.00 4.72 0.92
C LYS A 62 -18.47 4.38 0.97
N SER A 63 -19.25 5.23 1.63
CA SER A 63 -20.72 5.13 1.63
C SER A 63 -21.29 6.23 0.75
N ASP A 64 -22.22 5.88 -0.13
CA ASP A 64 -23.06 6.84 -0.85
C ASP A 64 -24.45 7.02 -0.18
N GLY A 65 -24.60 6.52 1.05
CA GLY A 65 -25.85 6.53 1.82
C GLY A 65 -26.78 5.34 1.52
N LYS A 66 -26.51 4.55 0.48
CA LYS A 66 -27.30 3.34 0.13
C LYS A 66 -26.44 2.08 0.07
N HIS A 67 -25.19 2.21 -0.35
CA HIS A 67 -24.25 1.11 -0.51
C HIS A 67 -22.90 1.46 0.13
N LEU A 68 -22.32 0.48 0.83
CA LEU A 68 -20.93 0.53 1.25
C LEU A 68 -20.07 -0.07 0.14
N THR A 69 -19.23 0.75 -0.46
CA THR A 69 -18.23 0.33 -1.44
C THR A 69 -16.84 0.41 -0.81
N HIS A 70 -15.92 -0.45 -1.23
CA HIS A 70 -14.53 -0.37 -0.78
C HIS A 70 -13.65 0.08 -1.94
N SER A 71 -13.00 1.24 -1.78
CA SER A 71 -11.87 1.61 -2.63
C SER A 71 -10.61 0.99 -2.03
N ILE A 72 -9.82 0.29 -2.83
CA ILE A 72 -8.57 -0.32 -2.39
C ILE A 72 -7.42 0.59 -2.82
N LEU A 73 -6.52 0.90 -1.88
CA LEU A 73 -5.23 1.49 -2.17
C LEU A 73 -4.14 0.47 -1.91
N ILE A 74 -3.18 0.39 -2.82
CA ILE A 74 -2.02 -0.51 -2.70
C ILE A 74 -0.76 0.34 -2.79
N PHE A 75 0.04 0.34 -1.73
CA PHE A 75 1.40 0.88 -1.75
C PHE A 75 2.38 -0.27 -2.00
N GLN A 76 3.33 -0.08 -2.91
CA GLN A 76 4.30 -1.13 -3.23
C GLN A 76 5.68 -0.59 -3.57
N PHE A 77 6.71 -1.18 -2.98
CA PHE A 77 8.10 -1.01 -3.44
C PHE A 77 8.42 -2.03 -4.52
N LEU A 78 8.74 -1.54 -5.72
CA LEU A 78 9.13 -2.35 -6.87
C LEU A 78 10.13 -1.60 -7.73
N HIS A 79 11.17 -2.27 -8.22
CA HIS A 79 12.19 -1.67 -9.11
C HIS A 79 12.78 -0.33 -8.62
N LYS A 80 13.02 -0.21 -7.31
CA LYS A 80 13.46 1.02 -6.63
C LYS A 80 12.48 2.19 -6.75
N THR A 81 11.20 1.91 -6.90
CA THR A 81 10.14 2.92 -6.92
C THR A 81 9.02 2.50 -5.97
N LEU A 82 8.50 3.46 -5.22
CA LEU A 82 7.25 3.31 -4.50
C LEU A 82 6.10 3.67 -5.45
N PHE A 83 5.22 2.71 -5.70
CA PHE A 83 4.00 2.90 -6.49
C PHE A 83 2.77 2.99 -5.59
N ILE A 84 1.76 3.73 -6.06
CA ILE A 84 0.39 3.69 -5.54
C ILE A 84 -0.52 3.16 -6.64
N TYR A 85 -1.31 2.14 -6.30
CA TYR A 85 -2.39 1.67 -7.15
C TYR A 85 -3.73 1.97 -6.51
N GLU A 86 -4.63 2.56 -7.30
CA GLU A 86 -6.04 2.70 -6.94
C GLU A 86 -6.82 1.57 -7.57
N ALA A 87 -7.59 0.88 -6.76
CA ALA A 87 -8.25 -0.36 -7.14
C ALA A 87 -9.69 -0.43 -6.60
N THR A 88 -10.48 -1.31 -7.21
CA THR A 88 -11.80 -1.69 -6.71
C THR A 88 -11.96 -3.19 -6.68
N TYR A 89 -12.70 -3.67 -5.67
CA TYR A 89 -13.09 -5.06 -5.55
C TYR A 89 -14.44 -5.29 -6.22
N ILE A 90 -14.49 -6.13 -7.26
CA ILE A 90 -15.69 -6.45 -8.01
C ILE A 90 -15.65 -7.96 -8.33
N HIS A 91 -16.74 -8.70 -8.09
CA HIS A 91 -16.84 -10.14 -8.41
C HIS A 91 -15.64 -10.98 -7.93
N ASN A 92 -15.22 -10.78 -6.68
CA ASN A 92 -14.07 -11.46 -6.07
C ASN A 92 -12.73 -11.24 -6.79
N LYS A 93 -12.59 -10.11 -7.48
CA LYS A 93 -11.37 -9.72 -8.20
C LYS A 93 -11.03 -8.26 -7.92
N ILE A 94 -9.74 -7.96 -7.93
CA ILE A 94 -9.27 -6.58 -7.88
C ILE A 94 -9.08 -6.06 -9.30
N PHE A 95 -9.66 -4.89 -9.56
CA PHE A 95 -9.43 -4.13 -10.78
C PHE A 95 -8.67 -2.86 -10.44
N ILE A 96 -7.46 -2.73 -11.01
CA ILE A 96 -6.70 -1.48 -10.93
C ILE A 96 -7.37 -0.46 -11.85
N LYS A 97 -7.69 0.70 -11.29
CA LYS A 97 -8.20 1.87 -12.00
C LYS A 97 -7.07 2.80 -12.42
N ASN A 98 -6.17 3.09 -11.49
CA ASN A 98 -5.05 4.01 -11.70
C ASN A 98 -3.77 3.47 -11.07
N CYS A 99 -2.63 3.88 -11.63
CA CYS A 99 -1.30 3.66 -11.09
C CYS A 99 -0.52 4.96 -11.10
N TYR A 100 0.24 5.21 -10.03
CA TYR A 100 1.09 6.37 -9.88
C TYR A 100 2.46 6.00 -9.34
N ASP A 101 3.49 6.55 -9.97
CA ASP A 101 4.87 6.46 -9.53
C ASP A 101 5.06 7.54 -8.45
N LEU A 102 5.04 7.12 -7.18
CA LEU A 102 4.99 8.05 -6.07
C LEU A 102 6.38 8.56 -5.69
N LEU A 103 7.37 7.65 -5.67
CA LEU A 103 8.73 8.00 -5.27
C LEU A 103 9.78 7.05 -5.87
N GLU A 104 10.56 7.57 -6.82
CA GLU A 104 11.71 6.87 -7.41
C GLU A 104 12.90 6.79 -6.44
N ASN A 105 13.85 5.92 -6.77
CA ASN A 105 15.07 5.68 -6.02
C ASN A 105 14.84 5.35 -4.55
N THR A 106 13.82 4.53 -4.30
CA THR A 106 13.35 4.17 -2.98
C THR A 106 13.13 2.67 -2.87
N GLU A 107 13.70 2.08 -1.84
CA GLU A 107 13.38 0.74 -1.36
C GLU A 107 12.61 0.87 -0.04
N GLY A 108 11.95 -0.19 0.40
CA GLY A 108 11.22 -0.13 1.66
C GLY A 108 10.51 -1.41 2.03
N GLU A 109 9.88 -1.35 3.20
CA GLU A 109 9.17 -2.45 3.79
C GLU A 109 8.07 -1.95 4.72
N PHE A 110 6.97 -2.70 4.77
CA PHE A 110 5.88 -2.54 5.71
C PHE A 110 5.88 -3.74 6.66
N ILE A 111 5.75 -3.48 7.96
CA ILE A 111 5.62 -4.50 9.00
C ILE A 111 4.34 -4.23 9.79
N LYS A 112 3.40 -5.16 9.75
CA LYS A 112 2.16 -5.14 10.53
C LYS A 112 2.37 -5.84 11.87
N ASP A 113 1.98 -5.17 12.96
CA ASP A 113 1.84 -5.77 14.28
C ASP A 113 0.37 -5.69 14.76
N ASN A 114 0.14 -5.97 16.04
CA ASN A 114 -1.20 -5.97 16.63
C ASN A 114 -1.79 -4.56 16.83
N LEU A 115 -0.96 -3.52 16.78
CA LEU A 115 -1.31 -2.15 17.12
C LEU A 115 -1.32 -1.24 15.88
N GLY A 116 -0.58 -1.60 14.83
CA GLY A 116 -0.40 -0.76 13.66
C GLY A 116 0.56 -1.32 12.61
N ILE A 117 1.16 -0.40 11.86
CA ILE A 117 2.10 -0.68 10.78
C ILE A 117 3.35 0.18 10.95
N LEU A 118 4.50 -0.47 11.02
CA LEU A 118 5.81 0.16 10.86
C LEU A 118 6.14 0.27 9.36
N ILE A 119 6.45 1.47 8.92
CA ILE A 119 6.81 1.81 7.54
C ILE A 119 8.30 2.14 7.53
N THR A 120 9.09 1.44 6.71
CA THR A 120 10.51 1.76 6.49
C THR A 120 10.72 2.17 5.03
N LEU A 121 11.31 3.35 4.84
CA LEU A 121 11.72 3.88 3.54
C LEU A 121 13.23 4.03 3.50
N ILE A 122 13.85 3.61 2.41
CA ILE A 122 15.28 3.73 2.15
C ILE A 122 15.44 4.56 0.87
N LEU A 123 15.73 5.85 1.04
CA LEU A 123 16.00 6.77 -0.07
C LEU A 123 17.44 6.57 -0.54
N ILE A 124 17.62 6.36 -1.84
CA ILE A 124 18.90 6.09 -2.46
C ILE A 124 19.28 7.29 -3.32
N ASN A 125 20.44 7.88 -3.07
CA ASN A 125 21.01 8.87 -3.97
C ASN A 125 21.81 8.15 -5.07
N GLU A 126 21.28 8.10 -6.29
CA GLU A 126 21.93 7.37 -7.39
C GLU A 126 23.34 7.86 -7.73
N LYS A 127 23.60 9.16 -7.57
CA LYS A 127 24.90 9.76 -7.90
C LYS A 127 25.99 9.39 -6.89
N THR A 128 25.63 9.18 -5.63
CA THR A 128 26.59 9.00 -4.54
C THR A 128 26.50 7.62 -3.87
N GLY A 129 25.47 6.83 -4.18
CA GLY A 129 25.15 5.58 -3.52
C GLY A 129 24.69 5.73 -2.05
N LYS A 130 24.67 6.96 -1.51
CA LYS A 130 24.28 7.22 -0.11
C LYS A 130 22.83 6.83 0.12
N ARG A 131 22.57 6.21 1.27
CA ARG A 131 21.26 5.76 1.72
C ARG A 131 20.80 6.59 2.91
N ARG A 132 19.55 7.08 2.87
CA ARG A 132 18.86 7.71 4.01
C ARG A 132 17.67 6.85 4.39
N VAL A 133 17.60 6.43 5.66
CA VAL A 133 16.49 5.64 6.17
C VAL A 133 15.50 6.56 6.88
N LEU A 134 14.23 6.46 6.51
CA LEU A 134 13.11 7.08 7.20
C LEU A 134 12.20 5.99 7.74
N LYS A 135 11.69 6.19 8.96
CA LYS A 135 10.77 5.26 9.61
C LYS A 135 9.55 6.02 10.11
N GLY A 136 8.37 5.48 9.86
CA GLY A 136 7.09 5.97 10.38
C GLY A 136 6.32 4.81 11.02
N TYR A 137 5.42 5.11 11.94
CA TYR A 137 4.57 4.11 12.57
C TYR A 137 3.15 4.67 12.70
N GLU A 138 2.19 3.96 12.12
CA GLU A 138 0.79 4.36 12.20
C GLU A 138 -0.05 3.29 12.89
N THR A 139 -0.82 3.70 13.88
CA THR A 139 -1.75 2.81 14.59
C THR A 139 -3.01 2.57 13.78
N PHE A 140 -3.61 1.41 13.93
CA PHE A 140 -4.95 1.20 13.38
C PHE A 140 -5.96 2.14 14.05
N PRO A 141 -6.90 2.73 13.30
CA PRO A 141 -7.98 3.49 13.90
C PRO A 141 -8.71 2.64 14.95
N LYS A 142 -9.02 3.23 16.11
CA LYS A 142 -9.66 2.56 17.26
C LYS A 142 -11.13 2.22 17.02
N GLU A 143 -11.48 1.61 15.88
CA GLU A 143 -12.82 1.07 15.60
C GLU A 143 -12.58 -0.12 14.66
N TYR A 144 -12.69 -1.40 15.06
CA TYR A 144 -13.79 -2.10 15.70
C TYR A 144 -13.27 -3.03 16.81
N LYS A 145 -13.29 -2.58 18.07
CA LYS A 145 -13.38 -3.50 19.23
C LYS A 145 -14.83 -3.47 19.70
N LYS A 146 -15.68 -4.29 19.08
CA LYS A 146 -16.95 -4.73 19.65
C LYS A 146 -17.11 -6.21 19.34
#